data_AF-A0A3P1Z9I2-F1
#
_entry.id   AF-A0A3P1Z9I2-F1
#
_cell.length_a   1.000
_cell.length_b   1.000
_cell.length_c   1.000
_cell.angle_alpha   90.00
_cell.angle_beta   90.00
_cell.angle_gamma   90.00
#
_symmetry.space_group_name_H-M   'P 1'
#
loop_
_entity.id
_entity.type
_entity.pdbx_description
1 polymer ?
#
loop_
_entity_poly.entity_id
_entity_poly.type
_entity_poly.pdbx_seq_one_letter_code
_entity_poly.pdbx_strand_id
1 'polypeptide(L)'
;DENHPGTPYLHKGEFVRGPKALMVPVEYEGPKELENEEYPIILTTGRALYHYNVMTRYSNALDGIRPHELVEICKDDAEKYGLVDGDFVKITSRRGTCVGRAGITDRVK
;
A
#
# COMPACT_ATOMS: atom_id res chain seq x y z
N ASP A 1 -27.27 -16.69 -20.76
CA ASP A 1 -28.68 -16.30 -20.92
C ASP A 1 -28.82 -14.89 -20.37
N GLU A 2 -29.24 -13.94 -21.21
CA GLU A 2 -29.41 -12.53 -20.83
C GLU A 2 -30.56 -12.31 -19.83
N ASN A 3 -31.48 -13.29 -19.71
CA ASN A 3 -32.56 -13.27 -18.72
C ASN A 3 -32.18 -13.93 -17.38
N HIS A 4 -30.96 -14.44 -17.25
CA HIS A 4 -30.54 -15.06 -15.99
C HIS A 4 -30.36 -13.96 -14.92
N PRO A 5 -30.99 -14.07 -13.73
CA PRO A 5 -30.97 -13.02 -12.69
C PRO A 5 -29.61 -12.87 -11.99
N GLY A 6 -28.54 -13.41 -12.55
CA GLY A 6 -27.24 -13.59 -11.90
C GLY A 6 -27.26 -14.63 -10.76
N THR A 7 -26.08 -14.91 -10.21
CA THR A 7 -25.91 -15.78 -9.05
C THR A 7 -25.59 -14.91 -7.84
N PRO A 8 -26.47 -14.81 -6.83
CA PRO A 8 -26.33 -13.82 -5.74
C PRO A 8 -25.14 -14.11 -4.81
N TYR A 9 -24.75 -15.38 -4.69
CA TYR A 9 -23.57 -15.82 -3.96
C TYR A 9 -23.02 -17.10 -4.56
N LEU A 10 -21.71 -17.23 -4.56
CA LEU A 10 -21.02 -18.43 -5.05
C LEU A 10 -21.26 -19.62 -4.12
N HIS A 11 -21.05 -20.83 -4.63
CA HIS A 11 -21.14 -22.08 -3.85
C HIS A 11 -22.51 -22.33 -3.20
N LYS A 12 -23.61 -21.95 -3.87
CA LYS A 12 -24.98 -22.18 -3.38
C LYS A 12 -25.30 -23.66 -3.10
N GLY A 13 -24.62 -24.58 -3.79
CA GLY A 13 -24.63 -26.00 -3.48
C GLY A 13 -23.37 -26.38 -2.70
N GLU A 14 -22.46 -27.06 -3.39
CA GLU A 14 -21.19 -27.47 -2.80
C GLU A 14 -20.04 -26.56 -3.24
N PHE A 15 -18.97 -26.58 -2.45
CA PHE A 15 -17.71 -26.01 -2.89
C PHE A 15 -17.11 -26.94 -3.95
N VAL A 16 -16.32 -26.39 -4.86
CA VAL A 16 -15.56 -27.20 -5.86
C VAL A 16 -14.67 -28.24 -5.16
N ARG A 17 -14.29 -27.99 -3.90
CA ARG A 17 -13.44 -28.87 -3.08
C ARG A 17 -14.21 -29.77 -2.10
N GLY A 18 -15.54 -29.86 -2.22
CA GLY A 18 -16.38 -30.76 -1.43
C GLY A 18 -17.58 -30.08 -0.76
N PRO A 19 -18.34 -30.82 0.08
CA PRO A 19 -19.59 -30.34 0.67
C PRO A 19 -19.40 -29.23 1.72
N LYS A 20 -18.17 -28.96 2.16
CA LYS A 20 -17.81 -27.89 3.09
C LYS A 20 -16.58 -27.14 2.58
N ALA A 21 -16.41 -25.90 3.05
CA ALA A 21 -15.20 -25.14 2.80
C ALA A 21 -13.99 -25.89 3.38
N LEU A 22 -12.95 -26.08 2.56
CA LEU A 22 -11.69 -26.65 3.00
C LEU A 22 -10.85 -25.53 3.64
N MET A 23 -10.71 -25.57 4.97
CA MET A 23 -9.81 -24.69 5.70
C MET A 23 -8.51 -25.45 5.99
N VAL A 24 -7.37 -24.88 5.60
CA VAL A 24 -6.05 -25.46 5.82
C VAL A 24 -5.26 -24.50 6.71
N PRO A 25 -4.84 -24.91 7.92
CA PRO A 25 -3.99 -24.07 8.75
C PRO A 25 -2.60 -23.95 8.12
N VAL A 26 -1.98 -22.80 8.32
CA VAL A 26 -0.60 -22.53 7.92
C VAL A 26 0.16 -21.97 9.10
N GLU A 27 1.46 -22.26 9.18
CA GLU A 27 2.33 -21.62 10.15
C GLU A 27 2.54 -20.16 9.75
N TYR A 28 2.72 -19.29 10.75
CA TYR A 28 3.00 -17.89 10.50
C TYR A 28 4.43 -17.72 9.96
N GLU A 29 4.55 -17.08 8.80
CA GLU A 29 5.83 -16.63 8.24
C GLU A 29 5.83 -15.10 8.22
N GLY A 30 6.82 -14.50 8.89
CA GLY A 30 6.95 -13.05 8.97
C GLY A 30 7.51 -12.39 7.70
N PRO A 31 7.66 -11.05 7.70
CA PRO A 31 8.32 -10.34 6.61
C PRO A 31 9.74 -10.85 6.38
N LYS A 32 10.14 -10.95 5.11
CA LYS A 32 11.49 -11.38 4.72
C LYS A 32 12.57 -10.33 5.05
N GLU A 33 12.16 -9.08 5.17
CA GLU A 33 13.04 -7.96 5.50
C GLU A 33 12.45 -7.23 6.69
N LEU A 34 13.17 -7.28 7.81
CA LEU A 34 12.89 -6.50 9.00
C LEU A 34 13.83 -5.29 9.07
N GLU A 35 13.45 -4.35 9.92
CA GLU A 35 14.26 -3.22 10.32
C GLU A 35 15.57 -3.68 10.98
N ASN A 36 16.61 -2.88 10.82
CA ASN A 36 17.89 -3.06 11.49
C ASN A 36 18.59 -1.71 11.69
N GLU A 37 19.81 -1.70 12.20
CA GLU A 37 20.55 -0.46 12.47
C GLU A 37 20.77 0.40 11.21
N GLU A 38 20.90 -0.23 10.03
CA GLU A 38 21.11 0.47 8.74
C GLU A 38 19.78 0.94 8.11
N TYR A 39 18.71 0.15 8.27
CA TYR A 39 17.36 0.40 7.75
C TYR A 39 16.35 0.38 8.92
N PRO A 40 16.28 1.44 9.72
CA PRO A 40 15.55 1.43 11.00
C PRO A 40 14.04 1.66 10.87
N ILE A 41 13.51 1.79 9.64
CA ILE A 41 12.11 2.12 9.36
C ILE A 41 11.52 1.05 8.43
N ILE A 42 10.31 0.58 8.75
CA ILE A 42 9.54 -0.30 7.88
C ILE A 42 8.87 0.55 6.79
N LEU A 43 9.17 0.26 5.53
CA LEU A 43 8.45 0.83 4.39
C LEU A 43 7.28 -0.07 4.01
N THR A 44 6.07 0.49 4.03
CA THR A 44 4.89 -0.14 3.41
C THR A 44 4.48 0.65 2.17
N THR A 45 3.85 -0.04 1.21
CA THR A 45 3.33 0.60 -0.01
C THR A 45 1.83 0.38 -0.11
N GLY A 46 1.13 1.38 -0.63
CA GLY A 46 -0.32 1.38 -0.77
C GLY A 46 -0.77 1.94 -2.11
N ARG A 47 -2.09 2.02 -2.28
CA ARG A 47 -2.70 2.64 -3.46
C ARG A 47 -3.16 4.06 -3.15
N ALA A 48 -2.94 4.96 -4.09
CA ALA A 48 -3.50 6.29 -4.08
C ALA A 48 -4.85 6.28 -4.78
N LEU A 49 -5.85 6.95 -4.22
CA LEU A 49 -7.18 7.07 -4.83
C LEU A 49 -7.11 7.69 -6.24
N TYR A 50 -6.33 8.76 -6.40
CA TYR A 50 -6.32 9.58 -7.62
C TYR A 50 -5.49 9.00 -8.75
N HIS A 51 -4.58 8.05 -8.48
CA HIS A 51 -3.70 7.49 -9.50
C HIS A 51 -3.73 5.96 -9.50
N TYR A 52 -4.03 5.41 -10.67
CA TYR A 52 -3.97 3.98 -10.96
C TYR A 52 -2.76 3.67 -11.85
N ASN A 53 -1.77 3.01 -11.25
CA ASN A 53 -0.50 2.66 -11.89
C ASN A 53 0.10 3.86 -12.65
N VAL A 54 0.67 3.63 -13.82
CA VAL A 54 1.46 4.63 -14.56
C VAL A 54 0.58 5.55 -15.43
N MET A 55 -0.55 5.04 -15.97
CA MET A 55 -1.30 5.76 -17.01
C MET A 55 -1.91 7.07 -16.50
N THR A 56 -2.57 7.04 -15.33
CA THR A 56 -3.33 8.20 -14.84
C THR A 56 -2.49 9.43 -14.50
N ARG A 57 -1.15 9.31 -14.46
CA ARG A 57 -0.22 10.44 -14.32
C ARG A 57 -0.22 11.38 -15.52
N TYR A 58 -0.67 10.91 -16.70
CA TYR A 58 -0.81 11.75 -17.90
C TYR A 58 -2.09 12.60 -17.91
N SER A 59 -3.00 12.43 -16.95
CA SER A 59 -4.19 13.26 -16.82
C SER A 59 -3.86 14.53 -16.04
N ASN A 60 -3.85 15.68 -16.71
CA ASN A 60 -3.60 16.98 -16.08
C ASN A 60 -4.55 17.26 -14.90
N ALA A 61 -5.80 16.80 -14.97
CA ALA A 61 -6.77 17.00 -13.90
C ALA A 61 -6.41 16.18 -12.64
N LEU A 62 -5.98 14.92 -12.82
CA LEU A 62 -5.60 14.07 -11.69
C LEU A 62 -4.23 14.46 -11.13
N ASP A 63 -3.30 14.79 -12.02
CA ASP A 63 -1.98 15.26 -11.63
C ASP A 63 -2.04 16.58 -10.84
N GLY A 64 -2.96 17.48 -11.20
CA GLY A 64 -3.23 18.69 -10.41
C GLY A 64 -3.76 18.42 -8.99
N ILE A 65 -4.44 17.29 -8.76
CA ILE A 65 -4.93 16.91 -7.42
C ILE A 65 -3.80 16.29 -6.58
N ARG A 66 -2.97 15.45 -7.18
CA ARG A 66 -1.86 14.78 -6.47
C ARG A 66 -0.58 14.77 -7.33
N PRO A 67 0.15 15.91 -7.42
CA PRO A 67 1.25 16.08 -8.36
C PRO A 67 2.53 15.32 -7.98
N HIS A 68 2.59 14.82 -6.75
CA HIS A 68 3.78 14.18 -6.21
C HIS A 68 3.42 12.85 -5.53
N GLU A 69 4.39 11.93 -5.55
CA GLU A 69 4.35 10.80 -4.63
C GLU A 69 4.57 11.32 -3.21
N LEU A 70 3.67 10.92 -2.30
CA LEU A 70 3.76 11.29 -0.89
C LEU A 70 4.32 10.11 -0.12
N VAL A 71 5.27 10.40 0.75
CA VAL A 71 5.80 9.51 1.76
C VAL A 71 5.11 9.89 3.05
N GLU A 72 4.13 9.11 3.45
CA GLU A 72 3.41 9.33 4.72
C GLU A 72 4.34 8.94 5.87
N ILE A 73 4.58 9.87 6.81
CA ILE A 73 5.50 9.72 7.94
C ILE A 73 4.77 10.10 9.22
N CYS A 74 4.95 9.33 10.30
CA CYS A 74 4.36 9.66 11.59
C CYS A 74 5.07 10.85 12.23
N LYS A 75 4.42 11.54 13.16
CA LYS A 75 4.97 12.76 13.77
C LYS A 75 6.29 12.49 14.50
N ASP A 76 6.38 11.39 15.24
CA ASP A 76 7.55 11.04 16.03
C ASP A 76 8.79 10.81 15.16
N ASP A 77 8.64 10.10 14.03
CA ASP A 77 9.73 9.93 13.07
C ASP A 77 10.07 11.23 12.36
N ALA A 78 9.08 12.04 11.97
CA ALA A 78 9.33 13.33 11.36
C ALA A 78 10.16 14.25 12.28
N GLU A 79 9.84 14.30 13.57
CA GLU A 79 10.61 15.03 14.58
C GLU A 79 12.03 14.46 14.75
N LYS A 80 12.14 13.13 14.85
CA LYS A 80 13.44 12.44 14.99
C LYS A 80 14.40 12.72 13.83
N TYR A 81 13.88 12.82 12.62
CA TYR A 81 14.68 13.09 11.41
C TYR A 81 14.68 14.57 10.99
N GLY A 82 14.02 15.45 11.76
CA GLY A 82 13.97 16.89 11.48
C GLY A 82 13.26 17.25 10.18
N LEU A 83 12.25 16.47 9.79
CA LEU A 83 11.49 16.63 8.56
C LEU A 83 10.27 17.52 8.79
N VAL A 84 9.94 18.35 7.81
CA VAL A 84 8.69 19.11 7.78
C VAL A 84 7.78 18.66 6.63
N ASP A 85 6.50 18.96 6.74
CA ASP A 85 5.52 18.58 5.72
C ASP A 85 5.88 19.19 4.37
N GLY A 86 5.82 18.37 3.33
CA GLY A 86 6.22 18.76 1.98
C GLY A 86 7.72 18.71 1.71
N ASP A 87 8.60 18.35 2.65
CA ASP A 87 10.03 18.18 2.35
C ASP A 87 10.28 17.14 1.26
N PHE A 88 11.35 17.32 0.48
CA PHE A 88 11.85 16.23 -0.34
C PHE A 88 12.59 15.23 0.54
N VAL A 89 12.12 14.00 0.55
CA VAL A 89 12.70 12.90 1.32
C VAL A 89 13.24 11.83 0.39
N LYS A 90 14.41 11.31 0.73
CA LYS A 90 15.07 10.22 0.01
C LYS A 90 14.93 8.94 0.83
N ILE A 91 14.25 7.94 0.26
CA ILE A 91 14.02 6.64 0.88
C ILE A 91 14.98 5.65 0.26
N THR A 92 15.80 5.00 1.09
CA THR A 92 16.77 3.99 0.65
C THR A 92 16.47 2.67 1.32
N SER A 93 16.52 1.59 0.54
CA SER A 93 16.49 0.21 1.03
C SER A 93 17.64 -0.59 0.40
N ARG A 94 17.77 -1.86 0.79
CA ARG A 94 18.70 -2.82 0.16
C ARG A 94 18.53 -2.95 -1.36
N ARG A 95 17.38 -2.54 -1.89
CA ARG A 95 16.98 -2.70 -3.30
C ARG A 95 17.19 -1.42 -4.13
N GLY A 96 17.55 -0.32 -3.49
CA GLY A 96 17.77 0.96 -4.15
C GLY A 96 17.11 2.13 -3.43
N THR A 97 16.97 3.24 -4.15
CA THR A 97 16.56 4.52 -3.59
C THR A 97 15.50 5.19 -4.45
N CYS A 98 14.56 5.88 -3.81
CA CYS A 98 13.61 6.79 -4.46
C CYS A 98 13.51 8.12 -3.70
N VAL A 99 12.86 9.10 -4.33
CA VAL A 99 12.60 10.42 -3.74
C VAL A 99 11.11 10.71 -3.82
N GLY A 100 10.55 11.24 -2.74
CA GLY A 100 9.16 11.66 -2.66
C GLY A 100 9.00 12.92 -1.80
N ARG A 101 7.76 13.36 -1.61
CA ARG A 101 7.42 14.48 -0.72
C ARG A 101 6.96 13.93 0.63
N ALA A 102 7.45 14.47 1.74
CA ALA A 102 6.98 14.13 3.06
C ALA A 102 5.50 14.54 3.22
N GLY A 103 4.69 13.64 3.78
CA GLY A 103 3.34 13.92 4.24
C GLY A 103 3.23 13.52 5.70
N ILE A 104 3.38 14.48 6.61
CA ILE A 104 3.35 14.19 8.06
C ILE A 104 1.91 13.95 8.47
N THR A 105 1.63 12.77 9.03
CA THR A 105 0.26 12.32 9.31
C THR A 105 0.17 11.43 10.53
N ASP A 106 -1.03 11.27 11.07
CA ASP A 106 -1.40 10.34 12.14
C ASP A 106 -1.94 9.00 11.62
N ARG A 107 -2.01 8.83 10.30
CA ARG A 107 -2.51 7.62 9.63
C ARG A 107 -1.52 6.46 9.65
N VAL A 108 -0.23 6.76 9.74
CA VAL A 108 0.87 5.79 9.87
C VAL A 108 1.48 5.90 11.26
N LYS A 109 2.05 4.81 11.76
CA LYS A 109 2.61 4.70 13.11
C LYS A 109 4.07 4.31 13.03
#